data_AF-A0A3C0TNF0-F1
#
_entry.id   AF-A0A3C0TNF0-F1
#
_cell.length_a   1.000
_cell.length_b   1.000
_cell.length_c   1.000
_cell.angle_alpha   90.00
_cell.angle_beta   90.00
_cell.angle_gamma   90.00
#
_symmetry.space_group_name_H-M   'P 1'
#
loop_
_entity.id
_entity.type
_entity.pdbx_description
1 polymer ?
#
loop_
_entity_poly.entity_id
_entity_poly.type
_entity_poly.pdbx_seq_one_letter_code
_entity_poly.pdbx_strand_id
1 'polypeptide(L)'
;MTLPSQLEDEQFRTPLFDAMVNLAESRKVSFHTPGHKSGKGISTRFRKFVGPRIFSIDLTTLDEVDSLQNPSGVIKEAQELAARACGADRSYFLVNGTTVGNHAMVASATGPGDRVLVARNCHRSVLTGLIVSGAQPVFFHPVFDHDLKLTLNVTLEAVTAALDAHPDAKALLVTSPNYYGLCADLPKIISSAHGRGMVVLVDEAHGPHLKFHPKLPRCALDAGADLCVQSTHKIVGGMTQASMLHAREGRVDVDDITNTLKLLQTTSPSYILMASLDLARMQMATEGKKLLDKTIKLAEDARTKIRAIPGLACFATEQARAAGMADMDVTKLTITVSGLGLSGYQVSQILNTDYD
;
A
#
# COMPACT_ATOMS: atom_id res chain seq x y z
N MET A 1 16.96 -26.20 -3.03
CA MET A 1 15.53 -26.53 -2.83
C MET A 1 15.27 -26.60 -1.34
N THR A 2 14.90 -25.46 -0.75
CA THR A 2 14.37 -25.41 0.62
C THR A 2 12.93 -25.89 0.59
N LEU A 3 12.56 -26.75 1.54
CA LEU A 3 11.25 -27.39 1.61
C LEU A 3 10.14 -26.34 1.78
N PRO A 4 9.07 -26.35 0.96
CA PRO A 4 7.95 -25.40 1.04
C PRO A 4 7.31 -25.30 2.44
N SER A 5 7.40 -26.36 3.26
CA SER A 5 6.80 -26.40 4.59
C SER A 5 7.54 -25.57 5.65
N GLN A 6 8.86 -25.38 5.55
CA GLN A 6 9.61 -24.57 6.52
C GLN A 6 9.40 -23.06 6.29
N LEU A 7 9.14 -22.66 5.05
CA LEU A 7 8.89 -21.26 4.68
C LEU A 7 7.51 -20.76 5.18
N GLU A 8 6.52 -21.65 5.31
CA GLU A 8 5.21 -21.32 5.87
C GLU A 8 5.27 -21.13 7.39
N ASP A 9 6.08 -21.92 8.11
CA ASP A 9 6.18 -21.84 9.57
C ASP A 9 6.82 -20.53 10.06
N GLU A 10 7.82 -20.01 9.34
CA GLU A 10 8.45 -18.73 9.71
C GLU A 10 7.48 -17.54 9.64
N GLN A 11 6.47 -17.61 8.76
CA GLN A 11 5.51 -16.53 8.58
C GLN A 11 4.59 -16.34 9.79
N PHE A 12 4.49 -17.30 10.71
CA PHE A 12 3.77 -17.13 11.97
C PHE A 12 4.49 -16.24 12.99
N ARG A 13 5.79 -16.00 12.80
CA ARG A 13 6.59 -15.20 13.72
C ARG A 13 6.27 -13.72 13.58
N THR A 14 6.38 -12.96 14.66
CA THR A 14 6.27 -11.49 14.67
C THR A 14 7.45 -10.88 15.43
N PRO A 15 8.66 -10.92 14.86
CA PRO A 15 9.89 -10.64 15.59
C PRO A 15 9.89 -9.29 16.32
N LEU A 16 9.35 -8.25 15.68
CA LEU A 16 9.30 -6.92 16.27
C LEU A 16 8.25 -6.86 17.39
N PHE A 17 7.03 -7.33 17.12
CA PHE A 17 5.97 -7.29 18.12
C PHE A 17 6.32 -8.13 19.35
N ASP A 18 6.88 -9.34 19.15
CA ASP A 18 7.29 -10.24 20.23
C ASP A 18 8.38 -9.60 21.09
N ALA A 19 9.37 -8.96 20.47
CA ALA A 19 10.42 -8.22 21.19
C ALA A 19 9.85 -7.06 22.02
N MET A 20 8.89 -6.31 21.46
CA MET A 20 8.22 -5.22 22.18
C MET A 20 7.42 -5.73 23.37
N VAL A 21 6.71 -6.85 23.23
CA VAL A 21 5.96 -7.49 24.32
C VAL A 21 6.92 -7.99 25.41
N ASN A 22 7.98 -8.70 25.04
CA ASN A 22 8.99 -9.18 25.98
C ASN A 22 9.63 -8.03 26.77
N LEU A 23 9.96 -6.92 26.10
CA LEU A 23 10.49 -5.74 26.77
C LEU A 23 9.47 -5.13 27.74
N ALA A 24 8.21 -4.99 27.33
CA ALA A 24 7.14 -4.48 28.19
C ALA A 24 6.92 -5.36 29.43
N GLU A 25 7.03 -6.69 29.29
CA GLU A 25 6.85 -7.65 30.38
C GLU A 25 8.06 -7.75 31.32
N SER A 26 9.25 -7.39 30.86
CA SER A 26 10.46 -7.32 31.70
C SER A 26 10.39 -6.24 32.80
N ARG A 27 9.40 -5.33 32.74
CA ARG A 27 9.14 -4.25 33.71
C ARG A 27 10.36 -3.37 34.01
N LYS A 28 11.28 -3.23 33.05
CA LYS A 28 12.41 -2.29 33.16
C LYS A 28 11.89 -0.87 33.39
N VAL A 29 12.50 -0.16 34.34
CA VAL A 29 12.20 1.26 34.57
C VAL A 29 12.88 2.07 33.48
N SER A 30 12.11 2.57 32.52
CA SER A 30 12.64 3.41 31.45
C SER A 30 12.89 4.84 31.95
N PHE A 31 14.16 5.26 31.87
CA PHE A 31 14.55 6.67 31.98
C PHE A 31 14.65 7.35 30.61
N HIS A 32 14.50 6.61 29.51
CA HIS A 32 14.53 7.11 28.13
C HIS A 32 13.24 7.81 27.71
N THR A 33 13.22 8.38 26.50
CA THR A 33 11.98 8.73 25.79
C THR A 33 11.08 7.50 25.61
N PRO A 34 9.76 7.66 25.40
CA PRO A 34 8.98 8.91 25.41
C PRO A 34 8.65 9.46 26.81
N GLY A 35 8.31 10.76 26.87
CA GLY A 35 8.10 11.51 28.12
C GLY A 35 6.98 11.00 29.02
N HIS A 36 6.01 10.24 28.49
CA HIS A 36 4.96 9.64 29.31
C HIS A 36 5.42 8.44 30.16
N LYS A 37 6.66 7.96 30.00
CA LYS A 37 7.27 6.91 30.84
C LYS A 37 6.37 5.69 31.02
N SER A 38 6.05 5.03 29.91
CA SER A 38 5.13 3.88 29.85
C SER A 38 3.73 4.16 30.40
N GLY A 39 3.29 5.43 30.33
CA GLY A 39 1.93 5.87 30.65
C GLY A 39 1.79 6.46 32.06
N LYS A 40 2.88 6.59 32.83
CA LYS A 40 2.86 7.25 34.14
C LYS A 40 2.65 8.76 34.04
N GLY A 41 3.22 9.39 33.01
CA GLY A 41 3.12 10.83 32.75
C GLY A 41 2.05 11.22 31.75
N ILE A 42 1.24 10.28 31.25
CA ILE A 42 0.14 10.58 30.31
C ILE A 42 -1.13 10.99 31.06
N SER A 43 -2.03 11.70 30.38
CA SER A 43 -3.36 12.02 30.91
C SER A 43 -4.10 10.76 31.39
N THR A 44 -4.56 10.78 32.64
CA THR A 44 -5.33 9.69 33.24
C THR A 44 -6.60 9.37 32.45
N ARG A 45 -7.25 10.38 31.86
CA ARG A 45 -8.43 10.19 31.00
C ARG A 45 -8.09 9.34 29.78
N PHE A 46 -6.98 9.66 29.11
CA PHE A 46 -6.52 8.92 27.93
C PHE A 46 -6.10 7.50 28.29
N ARG A 47 -5.33 7.33 29.38
CA ARG A 47 -4.89 6.02 29.86
C ARG A 47 -6.05 5.08 30.20
N LYS A 48 -7.11 5.60 30.84
CA LYS A 48 -8.31 4.83 31.17
C LYS A 48 -9.10 4.42 29.92
N PHE A 49 -9.14 5.28 28.91
CA PHE A 49 -9.91 5.02 27.69
C PHE A 49 -9.23 3.98 26.78
N VAL A 50 -7.95 4.16 26.47
CA VAL A 50 -7.24 3.24 25.53
C VAL A 50 -6.70 1.99 26.24
N GLY A 51 -6.49 2.08 27.55
CA GLY A 51 -5.90 1.02 28.34
C GLY A 51 -4.37 1.16 28.49
N PRO A 52 -3.79 0.63 29.57
CA PRO A 52 -2.41 0.90 29.94
C PRO A 52 -1.36 0.20 29.04
N ARG A 53 -1.72 -0.90 28.37
CA ARG A 53 -0.77 -1.73 27.60
C ARG A 53 -0.25 -1.06 26.33
N ILE A 54 -1.01 -0.16 25.71
CA ILE A 54 -0.52 0.55 24.52
C ILE A 54 0.71 1.41 24.87
N PHE A 55 0.71 2.03 26.05
CA PHE A 55 1.81 2.89 26.48
C PHE A 55 3.04 2.09 26.89
N SER A 56 2.91 0.81 27.26
CA SER A 56 4.08 -0.02 27.57
C SER A 56 4.83 -0.46 26.32
N ILE A 57 4.18 -0.40 25.14
CA ILE A 57 4.78 -0.72 23.85
C ILE A 57 5.00 0.53 22.97
N ASP A 58 4.67 1.73 23.48
CA ASP A 58 5.10 2.99 22.88
C ASP A 58 6.54 3.27 23.29
N LEU A 59 7.45 2.74 22.49
CA LEU A 59 8.88 2.68 22.77
C LEU A 59 9.65 3.69 21.92
N THR A 60 10.88 3.93 22.33
CA THR A 60 11.89 4.63 21.53
C THR A 60 12.90 3.62 21.00
N THR A 61 13.88 4.09 20.24
CA THR A 61 14.99 3.25 19.78
C THR A 61 15.80 2.73 20.97
N LEU A 62 15.75 1.41 21.16
CA LEU A 62 16.48 0.67 22.19
C LEU A 62 17.08 -0.58 21.54
N ASP A 63 18.19 -1.06 22.08
CA ASP A 63 18.92 -2.20 21.52
C ASP A 63 18.03 -3.46 21.38
N GLU A 64 17.09 -3.66 22.31
CA GLU A 64 16.19 -4.81 22.30
C GLU A 64 15.14 -4.79 21.19
N VAL A 65 14.81 -3.62 20.63
CA VAL A 65 13.76 -3.44 19.61
C VAL A 65 14.28 -2.85 18.30
N ASP A 66 15.61 -2.75 18.15
CA ASP A 66 16.32 -2.29 16.95
C ASP A 66 16.03 -0.81 16.62
N SER A 67 16.53 -0.32 15.48
CA SER A 67 16.32 1.03 14.97
C SER A 67 15.78 1.00 13.54
N LEU A 68 14.62 1.61 13.26
CA LEU A 68 14.09 1.69 11.89
C LEU A 68 15.04 2.40 10.92
N GLN A 69 15.84 3.35 11.44
CA GLN A 69 16.78 4.12 10.63
C GLN A 69 17.99 3.28 10.19
N ASN A 70 18.33 2.21 10.91
CA ASN A 70 19.38 1.28 10.55
C ASN A 70 19.07 -0.13 11.07
N PRO A 71 18.10 -0.84 10.45
CA PRO A 71 17.62 -2.11 10.97
C PRO A 71 18.71 -3.18 10.89
N SER A 72 18.99 -3.83 12.01
CA SER A 72 20.02 -4.87 12.12
C SER A 72 19.58 -6.13 12.87
N GLY A 73 18.44 -6.07 13.57
CA GLY A 73 17.87 -7.12 14.39
C GLY A 73 16.39 -7.36 14.06
N VAL A 74 15.51 -7.19 15.05
CA VAL A 74 14.10 -7.59 14.95
C VAL A 74 13.30 -6.83 13.89
N ILE A 75 13.63 -5.56 13.62
CA ILE A 75 13.00 -4.80 12.55
C ILE A 75 13.46 -5.32 11.18
N LYS A 76 14.76 -5.59 11.02
CA LYS A 76 15.30 -6.20 9.81
C LYS A 76 14.64 -7.54 9.51
N GLU A 77 14.51 -8.40 10.52
CA GLU A 77 13.88 -9.71 10.37
C GLU A 77 12.39 -9.59 9.98
N ALA A 78 11.64 -8.68 10.61
CA ALA A 78 10.24 -8.43 10.26
C ALA A 78 10.09 -7.91 8.81
N GLN A 79 10.99 -7.03 8.38
CA GLN A 79 11.04 -6.54 7.00
C GLN A 79 11.41 -7.63 5.98
N GLU A 80 12.32 -8.54 6.34
CA GLU A 80 12.67 -9.70 5.50
C GLU A 80 11.49 -10.69 5.37
N LEU A 81 10.75 -10.94 6.46
CA LEU A 81 9.51 -11.73 6.40
C LEU A 81 8.46 -11.07 5.50
N ALA A 82 8.35 -9.74 5.55
CA ALA A 82 7.48 -8.98 4.65
C ALA A 82 7.90 -9.06 3.19
N ALA A 83 9.20 -8.97 2.90
CA ALA A 83 9.74 -9.18 1.55
C ALA A 83 9.39 -10.57 1.00
N ARG A 84 9.61 -11.62 1.81
CA ARG A 84 9.22 -12.98 1.43
C ARG A 84 7.72 -13.14 1.19
N ALA A 85 6.88 -12.57 2.06
CA ALA A 85 5.42 -12.67 1.93
C ALA A 85 4.89 -11.95 0.68
N CYS A 86 5.44 -10.78 0.34
CA CYS A 86 5.02 -9.99 -0.80
C CYS A 86 5.69 -10.37 -2.13
N GLY A 87 6.75 -11.18 -2.11
CA GLY A 87 7.53 -11.52 -3.31
C GLY A 87 8.44 -10.39 -3.78
N ALA A 88 9.01 -9.64 -2.83
CA ALA A 88 9.98 -8.58 -3.05
C ALA A 88 11.38 -9.04 -2.60
N ASP A 89 12.43 -8.38 -3.12
CA ASP A 89 13.79 -8.59 -2.64
C ASP A 89 14.03 -7.83 -1.33
N ARG A 90 13.45 -6.62 -1.22
CA ARG A 90 13.43 -5.80 -0.01
C ARG A 90 12.03 -5.26 0.27
N SER A 91 11.69 -5.18 1.56
CA SER A 91 10.52 -4.46 2.05
C SER A 91 10.92 -3.49 3.14
N TYR A 92 10.25 -2.35 3.21
CA TYR A 92 10.49 -1.29 4.17
C TYR A 92 9.19 -0.95 4.91
N PHE A 93 9.26 -0.91 6.24
CA PHE A 93 8.16 -0.43 7.06
C PHE A 93 8.12 1.10 7.02
N LEU A 94 6.92 1.64 6.79
CA LEU A 94 6.68 3.07 6.71
C LEU A 94 5.69 3.51 7.78
N VAL A 95 6.10 4.46 8.61
CA VAL A 95 5.26 5.02 9.70
C VAL A 95 4.72 6.41 9.39
N ASN A 96 5.15 7.02 8.28
CA ASN A 96 4.68 8.32 7.78
C ASN A 96 3.66 8.18 6.62
N GLY A 97 3.02 7.01 6.49
CA GLY A 97 2.05 6.70 5.43
C GLY A 97 2.67 6.43 4.06
N THR A 98 1.88 5.91 3.13
CA THR A 98 2.25 5.74 1.71
C THR A 98 2.74 7.03 1.05
N THR A 99 2.41 8.19 1.61
CA THR A 99 3.00 9.47 1.19
C THR A 99 4.52 9.42 1.19
N VAL A 100 5.16 8.97 2.28
CA VAL A 100 6.63 8.89 2.35
C VAL A 100 7.18 7.83 1.40
N GLY A 101 6.45 6.73 1.18
CA GLY A 101 6.85 5.70 0.23
C GLY A 101 6.81 6.20 -1.22
N ASN A 102 5.79 6.97 -1.60
CA ASN A 102 5.73 7.64 -2.90
C ASN A 102 6.87 8.65 -3.07
N HIS A 103 7.20 9.41 -2.02
CA HIS A 103 8.36 10.31 -2.04
C HIS A 103 9.65 9.54 -2.24
N ALA A 104 9.84 8.45 -1.50
CA ALA A 104 11.02 7.61 -1.60
C ALA A 104 11.14 6.94 -2.97
N MET A 105 10.05 6.42 -3.54
CA MET A 105 10.06 5.83 -4.89
C MET A 105 10.55 6.82 -5.94
N VAL A 106 10.02 8.04 -5.94
CA VAL A 106 10.44 9.06 -6.91
C VAL A 106 11.88 9.49 -6.63
N ALA A 107 12.18 9.93 -5.41
CA ALA A 107 13.48 10.52 -5.07
C ALA A 107 14.66 9.53 -5.09
N SER A 108 14.42 8.22 -4.98
CA SER A 108 15.49 7.21 -5.15
C SER A 108 15.68 6.79 -6.60
N ALA A 109 14.64 6.84 -7.43
CA ALA A 109 14.73 6.47 -8.84
C ALA A 109 15.14 7.65 -9.75
N THR A 110 15.00 8.89 -9.27
CA THR A 110 15.16 10.10 -10.10
C THR A 110 15.86 11.22 -9.34
N GLY A 111 16.44 12.16 -10.08
CA GLY A 111 17.04 13.38 -9.56
C GLY A 111 16.56 14.65 -10.28
N PRO A 112 17.11 15.82 -9.90
CA PRO A 112 16.74 17.10 -10.51
C PRO A 112 16.90 17.09 -12.03
N GLY A 113 15.81 17.41 -12.74
CA GLY A 113 15.80 17.45 -14.22
C GLY A 113 15.47 16.13 -14.91
N ASP A 114 15.51 14.98 -14.21
CA ASP A 114 15.08 13.70 -14.79
C ASP A 114 13.60 13.74 -15.14
N ARG A 115 13.23 13.26 -16.33
CA ARG A 115 11.83 13.18 -16.75
C ARG A 115 11.15 11.93 -16.21
N VAL A 116 9.92 12.08 -15.74
CA VAL A 116 9.09 10.99 -15.21
C VAL A 116 7.73 11.01 -15.90
N LEU A 117 7.36 9.91 -16.54
CA LEU A 117 6.01 9.74 -17.07
C LEU A 117 5.07 9.43 -15.91
N VAL A 118 4.01 10.21 -15.73
CA VAL A 118 3.09 10.07 -14.60
C VAL A 118 1.65 10.03 -15.07
N ALA A 119 0.93 8.97 -14.70
CA ALA A 119 -0.50 8.88 -14.94
C ALA A 119 -1.25 9.96 -14.16
N ARG A 120 -2.18 10.69 -14.80
CA ARG A 120 -2.82 11.88 -14.18
C ARG A 120 -3.78 11.55 -13.03
N ASN A 121 -4.17 10.30 -12.85
CA ASN A 121 -4.87 9.81 -11.66
C ASN A 121 -3.95 9.56 -10.46
N CYS A 122 -2.68 9.97 -10.51
CA CYS A 122 -1.76 9.85 -9.39
C CYS A 122 -2.26 10.57 -8.12
N HIS A 123 -1.92 10.01 -6.96
CA HIS A 123 -2.22 10.65 -5.69
C HIS A 123 -1.40 11.92 -5.47
N ARG A 124 -1.91 12.88 -4.67
CA ARG A 124 -1.21 14.13 -4.34
C ARG A 124 0.21 13.92 -3.81
N SER A 125 0.48 12.79 -3.14
CA SER A 125 1.82 12.45 -2.65
C SER A 125 2.85 12.23 -3.76
N VAL A 126 2.41 11.76 -4.94
CA VAL A 126 3.31 11.63 -6.10
C VAL A 126 3.76 13.01 -6.56
N LEU A 127 2.82 13.97 -6.62
CA LEU A 127 3.13 15.36 -6.96
C LEU A 127 4.13 15.98 -6.00
N THR A 128 3.96 15.75 -4.68
CA THR A 128 4.91 16.26 -3.70
C THR A 128 6.25 15.52 -3.74
N GLY A 129 6.27 14.23 -4.11
CA GLY A 129 7.52 13.49 -4.37
C GLY A 129 8.31 14.05 -5.57
N LEU A 130 7.62 14.44 -6.64
CA LEU A 130 8.23 15.13 -7.79
C LEU A 130 8.82 16.48 -7.39
N ILE A 131 8.11 17.24 -6.55
CA ILE A 131 8.60 18.54 -6.03
C ILE A 131 9.87 18.33 -5.19
N VAL A 132 9.86 17.34 -4.28
CA VAL A 132 11.00 17.05 -3.39
C VAL A 132 12.23 16.55 -4.16
N SER A 133 12.03 15.72 -5.19
CA SER A 133 13.13 15.18 -6.01
C SER A 133 13.66 16.17 -7.05
N GLY A 134 12.89 17.19 -7.44
CA GLY A 134 13.21 18.08 -8.56
C GLY A 134 13.03 17.43 -9.94
N ALA A 135 12.40 16.25 -10.00
CA ALA A 135 12.12 15.55 -11.24
C ALA A 135 11.01 16.26 -12.04
N GLN A 136 11.09 16.19 -13.37
CA GLN A 136 10.17 16.85 -14.28
C GLN A 136 9.05 15.89 -14.72
N PRO A 137 7.80 16.09 -14.26
CA PRO A 137 6.72 15.21 -14.67
C PRO A 137 6.25 15.48 -16.10
N VAL A 138 5.99 14.41 -16.82
CA VAL A 138 5.24 14.40 -18.08
C VAL A 138 3.96 13.64 -17.84
N PHE A 139 2.83 14.35 -17.85
CA PHE A 139 1.54 13.74 -17.53
C PHE A 139 0.88 13.12 -18.77
N PHE A 140 0.31 11.95 -18.58
CA PHE A 140 -0.61 11.32 -19.54
C PHE A 140 -1.91 10.93 -18.83
N HIS A 141 -2.99 10.80 -19.60
CA HIS A 141 -4.33 10.70 -19.03
C HIS A 141 -4.82 9.23 -18.94
N PRO A 142 -5.48 8.85 -17.82
CA PRO A 142 -6.29 7.64 -17.78
C PRO A 142 -7.56 7.79 -18.64
N VAL A 143 -8.26 6.70 -18.89
CA VAL A 143 -9.54 6.72 -19.59
C VAL A 143 -10.63 7.32 -18.69
N PHE A 144 -11.48 8.17 -19.25
CA PHE A 144 -12.67 8.68 -18.59
C PHE A 144 -13.91 8.08 -19.22
N ASP A 145 -14.74 7.43 -18.41
CA ASP A 145 -16.02 6.88 -18.84
C ASP A 145 -17.10 7.96 -18.70
N HIS A 146 -17.66 8.39 -19.84
CA HIS A 146 -18.65 9.46 -19.88
C HIS A 146 -20.04 9.03 -19.42
N ASP A 147 -20.36 7.73 -19.40
CA ASP A 147 -21.65 7.23 -18.97
C ASP A 147 -21.65 7.05 -17.46
N LEU A 148 -20.59 6.46 -16.92
CA LEU A 148 -20.38 6.27 -15.49
C LEU A 148 -19.93 7.56 -14.78
N LYS A 149 -19.41 8.55 -15.53
CA LYS A 149 -18.73 9.75 -15.00
C LYS A 149 -17.57 9.39 -14.07
N LEU A 150 -16.84 8.32 -14.42
CA LEU A 150 -15.75 7.78 -13.62
C LEU A 150 -14.44 7.85 -14.40
N THR A 151 -13.39 8.31 -13.73
CA THR A 151 -12.02 8.09 -14.19
C THR A 151 -11.68 6.63 -13.95
N LEU A 152 -11.45 5.88 -15.02
CA LEU A 152 -11.04 4.49 -14.98
C LEU A 152 -9.54 4.40 -14.65
N ASN A 153 -8.79 3.54 -15.33
CA ASN A 153 -7.34 3.48 -15.23
C ASN A 153 -6.68 3.76 -16.59
N VAL A 154 -5.36 3.72 -16.64
CA VAL A 154 -4.57 3.87 -17.86
C VAL A 154 -4.65 2.59 -18.70
N THR A 155 -4.70 2.75 -20.03
CA THR A 155 -4.62 1.62 -20.96
C THR A 155 -3.20 1.43 -21.47
N LEU A 156 -2.91 0.25 -22.03
CA LEU A 156 -1.62 -0.03 -22.64
C LEU A 156 -1.31 0.94 -23.78
N GLU A 157 -2.31 1.31 -24.58
CA GLU A 157 -2.16 2.20 -25.72
C GLU A 157 -1.76 3.60 -25.26
N ALA A 158 -2.44 4.15 -24.24
CA ALA A 158 -2.12 5.46 -23.69
C ALA A 158 -0.71 5.49 -23.09
N VAL A 159 -0.32 4.44 -22.37
CA VAL A 159 1.03 4.32 -21.80
C VAL A 159 2.07 4.20 -22.92
N THR A 160 1.84 3.36 -23.92
CA THR A 160 2.79 3.15 -25.02
C THR A 160 2.98 4.42 -25.84
N ALA A 161 1.91 5.18 -26.12
CA ALA A 161 2.01 6.48 -26.77
C ALA A 161 2.85 7.47 -25.96
N ALA A 162 2.68 7.51 -24.64
CA ALA A 162 3.50 8.36 -23.76
C ALA A 162 4.96 7.93 -23.72
N LEU A 163 5.22 6.61 -23.69
CA LEU A 163 6.56 6.03 -23.76
C LEU A 163 7.27 6.38 -25.08
N ASP A 164 6.57 6.33 -26.20
CA ASP A 164 7.12 6.64 -27.53
C ASP A 164 7.37 8.14 -27.73
N ALA A 165 6.52 8.99 -27.16
CA ALA A 165 6.68 10.44 -27.22
C ALA A 165 7.86 10.96 -26.35
N HIS A 166 8.26 10.19 -25.33
CA HIS A 166 9.27 10.58 -24.35
C HIS A 166 10.27 9.45 -24.09
N PRO A 167 11.07 9.05 -25.11
CA PRO A 167 12.06 7.99 -24.96
C PRO A 167 13.20 8.36 -24.00
N ASP A 168 13.32 9.65 -23.63
CA ASP A 168 14.30 10.17 -22.67
C ASP A 168 13.78 10.14 -21.21
N ALA A 169 12.55 9.69 -20.96
CA ALA A 169 12.05 9.55 -19.60
C ALA A 169 12.79 8.43 -18.84
N LYS A 170 13.13 8.70 -17.59
CA LYS A 170 13.87 7.78 -16.72
C LYS A 170 12.96 6.76 -16.04
N ALA A 171 11.76 7.19 -15.69
CA ALA A 171 10.81 6.37 -14.95
C ALA A 171 9.37 6.56 -15.44
N LEU A 172 8.58 5.49 -15.30
CA LEU A 172 7.14 5.46 -15.44
C LEU A 172 6.50 5.25 -14.07
N LEU A 173 5.58 6.13 -13.68
CA LEU A 173 4.79 6.00 -12.46
C LEU A 173 3.30 5.85 -12.78
N VAL A 174 2.73 4.73 -12.36
CA VAL A 174 1.30 4.41 -12.52
C VAL A 174 0.65 4.06 -11.18
N THR A 175 -0.67 4.28 -11.10
CA THR A 175 -1.48 3.86 -9.94
C THR A 175 -2.34 2.67 -10.34
N SER A 176 -2.16 1.53 -9.69
CA SER A 176 -2.96 0.34 -9.96
C SER A 176 -3.00 -0.57 -8.73
N PRO A 177 -4.19 -0.97 -8.23
CA PRO A 177 -5.52 -0.55 -8.70
C PRO A 177 -5.79 0.93 -8.41
N ASN A 178 -6.71 1.54 -9.16
CA ASN A 178 -7.24 2.86 -8.81
C ASN A 178 -8.20 2.78 -7.60
N TYR A 179 -8.74 3.92 -7.15
CA TYR A 179 -9.64 3.99 -6.00
C TYR A 179 -10.88 3.06 -6.10
N TYR A 180 -11.37 2.85 -7.33
CA TYR A 180 -12.56 2.05 -7.63
C TYR A 180 -12.26 0.55 -7.81
N GLY A 181 -11.01 0.14 -7.63
CA GLY A 181 -10.57 -1.24 -7.82
C GLY A 181 -10.21 -1.61 -9.26
N LEU A 182 -10.12 -0.65 -10.18
CA LEU A 182 -9.83 -0.93 -11.59
C LEU A 182 -8.32 -1.04 -11.84
N CYS A 183 -7.91 -2.13 -12.49
CA CYS A 183 -6.51 -2.47 -12.70
C CYS A 183 -6.06 -2.21 -14.14
N ALA A 184 -4.91 -1.56 -14.29
CA ALA A 184 -4.22 -1.47 -15.58
C ALA A 184 -3.56 -2.81 -15.94
N ASP A 185 -3.24 -3.02 -17.23
CA ASP A 185 -2.48 -4.19 -17.69
C ASP A 185 -0.99 -4.05 -17.33
N LEU A 186 -0.69 -4.13 -16.04
CA LEU A 186 0.65 -3.95 -15.50
C LEU A 186 1.70 -4.83 -16.20
N PRO A 187 1.48 -6.14 -16.44
CA PRO A 187 2.47 -6.97 -17.11
C PRO A 187 2.91 -6.43 -18.48
N LYS A 188 1.95 -6.00 -19.31
CA LYS A 188 2.28 -5.43 -20.63
C LYS A 188 2.89 -4.04 -20.53
N ILE A 189 2.36 -3.20 -19.63
CA ILE A 189 2.87 -1.85 -19.38
C ILE A 189 4.34 -1.90 -18.93
N ILE A 190 4.63 -2.74 -17.94
CA ILE A 190 5.97 -2.92 -17.39
C ILE A 190 6.92 -3.44 -18.46
N SER A 191 6.52 -4.48 -19.20
CA SER A 191 7.34 -5.00 -20.30
C SER A 191 7.64 -3.93 -21.36
N SER A 192 6.68 -3.06 -21.68
CA SER A 192 6.86 -1.98 -22.66
C SER A 192 7.82 -0.89 -22.16
N ALA A 193 7.69 -0.51 -20.89
CA ALA A 193 8.57 0.48 -20.25
C ALA A 193 10.00 -0.04 -20.07
N HIS A 194 10.15 -1.29 -19.59
CA HIS A 194 11.44 -1.96 -19.45
C HIS A 194 12.17 -2.15 -20.78
N GLY A 195 11.43 -2.40 -21.86
CA GLY A 195 11.98 -2.46 -23.23
C GLY A 195 12.55 -1.13 -23.73
N ARG A 196 12.17 -0.01 -23.09
CA ARG A 196 12.70 1.34 -23.33
C ARG A 196 13.69 1.79 -22.24
N GLY A 197 14.12 0.87 -21.38
CA GLY A 197 15.11 1.16 -20.33
C GLY A 197 14.58 1.92 -19.11
N MET A 198 13.27 2.14 -19.00
CA MET A 198 12.70 2.89 -17.88
C MET A 198 12.54 2.04 -16.62
N VAL A 199 12.65 2.68 -15.46
CA VAL A 199 12.22 2.12 -14.16
C VAL A 199 10.70 2.26 -14.04
N VAL A 200 10.02 1.26 -13.49
CA VAL A 200 8.57 1.29 -13.26
C VAL A 200 8.24 1.35 -11.77
N LEU A 201 7.60 2.44 -11.38
CA LEU A 201 7.13 2.75 -10.04
C LEU A 201 5.60 2.56 -10.00
N VAL A 202 5.10 1.79 -9.05
CA VAL A 202 3.65 1.55 -8.91
C VAL A 202 3.15 2.02 -7.55
N ASP A 203 2.22 2.98 -7.58
CA ASP A 203 1.39 3.27 -6.42
C ASP A 203 0.26 2.23 -6.33
N GLU A 204 0.49 1.20 -5.53
CA GLU A 204 -0.46 0.12 -5.22
C GLU A 204 -1.08 0.35 -3.83
N ALA A 205 -1.36 1.61 -3.46
CA ALA A 205 -1.93 1.95 -2.16
C ALA A 205 -3.18 1.12 -1.80
N HIS A 206 -3.98 0.75 -2.79
CA HIS A 206 -5.21 -0.02 -2.62
C HIS A 206 -5.04 -1.53 -2.85
N GLY A 207 -3.82 -2.03 -3.09
CA GLY A 207 -3.56 -3.43 -3.41
C GLY A 207 -2.77 -4.30 -2.42
N PRO A 208 -2.58 -3.98 -1.11
CA PRO A 208 -1.76 -4.81 -0.21
C PRO A 208 -2.29 -6.25 0.01
N HIS A 209 -3.51 -6.53 -0.41
CA HIS A 209 -4.16 -7.83 -0.26
C HIS A 209 -4.07 -8.70 -1.52
N LEU A 210 -3.73 -8.12 -2.67
CA LEU A 210 -3.84 -8.76 -3.99
C LEU A 210 -2.97 -10.02 -4.12
N LYS A 211 -1.74 -9.98 -3.56
CA LYS A 211 -0.79 -11.10 -3.58
C LYS A 211 -1.34 -12.38 -2.94
N PHE A 212 -2.25 -12.25 -1.98
CA PHE A 212 -2.63 -13.33 -1.06
C PHE A 212 -3.83 -14.15 -1.54
N HIS A 213 -4.35 -13.91 -2.75
CA HIS A 213 -5.48 -14.68 -3.28
C HIS A 213 -5.54 -14.74 -4.83
N PRO A 214 -5.66 -15.93 -5.44
CA PRO A 214 -5.59 -16.09 -6.90
C PRO A 214 -6.80 -15.56 -7.68
N LYS A 215 -7.93 -15.31 -7.01
CA LYS A 215 -9.12 -14.67 -7.64
C LYS A 215 -9.05 -13.14 -7.64
N LEU A 216 -8.00 -12.56 -7.08
CA LEU A 216 -7.78 -11.12 -7.11
C LEU A 216 -6.84 -10.74 -8.26
N PRO A 217 -6.87 -9.48 -8.71
CA PRO A 217 -5.92 -9.00 -9.71
C PRO A 217 -4.47 -9.26 -9.31
N ARG A 218 -3.62 -9.43 -10.32
CA ARG A 218 -2.16 -9.57 -10.10
C ARG A 218 -1.60 -8.31 -9.45
N CYS A 219 -0.83 -8.48 -8.37
CA CYS A 219 -0.16 -7.35 -7.71
C CYS A 219 1.01 -6.80 -8.54
N ALA A 220 1.43 -5.57 -8.25
CA ALA A 220 2.46 -4.85 -8.99
C ALA A 220 3.81 -5.57 -9.03
N LEU A 221 4.24 -6.14 -7.90
CA LEU A 221 5.48 -6.92 -7.84
C LEU A 221 5.41 -8.14 -8.76
N ASP A 222 4.35 -8.94 -8.66
CA ASP A 222 4.16 -10.11 -9.54
C ASP A 222 4.05 -9.73 -11.03
N ALA A 223 3.63 -8.51 -11.33
CA ALA A 223 3.62 -7.96 -12.68
C ALA A 223 5.00 -7.48 -13.18
N GLY A 224 6.00 -7.34 -12.30
CA GLY A 224 7.36 -6.96 -12.63
C GLY A 224 7.76 -5.54 -12.24
N ALA A 225 7.00 -4.85 -11.40
CA ALA A 225 7.34 -3.49 -10.96
C ALA A 225 8.67 -3.49 -10.21
N ASP A 226 9.48 -2.43 -10.42
CA ASP A 226 10.77 -2.26 -9.74
C ASP A 226 10.55 -1.75 -8.31
N LEU A 227 9.60 -0.81 -8.15
CA LEU A 227 9.15 -0.33 -6.85
C LEU A 227 7.62 -0.33 -6.76
N CYS A 228 7.12 -0.75 -5.60
CA CYS A 228 5.71 -0.77 -5.29
C CYS A 228 5.48 -0.26 -3.86
N VAL A 229 4.60 0.73 -3.69
CA VAL A 229 4.17 1.19 -2.36
C VAL A 229 2.73 0.78 -2.11
N GLN A 230 2.45 0.30 -0.90
CA GLN A 230 1.11 -0.17 -0.50
C GLN A 230 0.67 0.49 0.81
N SER A 231 -0.59 0.90 0.91
CA SER A 231 -1.17 1.41 2.15
C SER A 231 -1.75 0.25 2.94
N THR A 232 -0.94 -0.38 3.80
CA THR A 232 -1.37 -1.49 4.66
C THR A 232 -2.67 -1.15 5.39
N HIS A 233 -2.76 0.03 6.00
CA HIS A 233 -3.93 0.49 6.75
C HIS A 233 -5.22 0.73 5.94
N LYS A 234 -5.17 0.77 4.60
CA LYS A 234 -6.37 1.00 3.79
C LYS A 234 -7.21 -0.25 3.63
N ILE A 235 -6.58 -1.42 3.60
CA ILE A 235 -7.24 -2.67 3.18
C ILE A 235 -6.97 -3.84 4.14
N VAL A 236 -5.75 -3.95 4.68
CA VAL A 236 -5.37 -5.04 5.58
C VAL A 236 -5.17 -4.50 7.01
N GLY A 237 -4.86 -5.36 7.97
CA GLY A 237 -4.88 -5.07 9.41
C GLY A 237 -3.82 -4.11 9.97
N GLY A 238 -3.40 -3.09 9.23
CA GLY A 238 -2.47 -2.04 9.71
C GLY A 238 -3.18 -0.84 10.33
N MET A 239 -2.55 -0.18 11.29
CA MET A 239 -3.08 1.07 11.87
C MET A 239 -2.92 2.25 10.90
N THR A 240 -3.78 3.27 10.96
CA THR A 240 -3.66 4.47 10.12
C THR A 240 -2.22 5.01 10.10
N GLN A 241 -1.74 5.37 8.91
CA GLN A 241 -0.33 5.71 8.58
C GLN A 241 0.63 4.53 8.39
N ALA A 242 0.29 3.32 8.82
CA ALA A 242 1.10 2.14 8.54
C ALA A 242 1.07 1.80 7.04
N SER A 243 2.25 1.71 6.42
CA SER A 243 2.41 1.36 4.99
C SER A 243 3.69 0.58 4.75
N MET A 244 3.83 -0.02 3.58
CA MET A 244 5.06 -0.70 3.16
C MET A 244 5.51 -0.22 1.79
N LEU A 245 6.82 -0.12 1.60
CA LEU A 245 7.46 -0.01 0.29
C LEU A 245 8.15 -1.33 -0.01
N HIS A 246 8.01 -1.81 -1.23
CA HIS A 246 8.61 -3.04 -1.71
C HIS A 246 9.49 -2.74 -2.92
N ALA A 247 10.65 -3.40 -2.98
CA ALA A 247 11.63 -3.23 -4.05
C ALA A 247 12.06 -4.57 -4.64
N ARG A 248 12.26 -4.55 -5.96
CA ARG A 248 12.99 -5.57 -6.70
C ARG A 248 14.35 -5.05 -7.09
N GLU A 249 15.40 -5.80 -6.77
CA GLU A 249 16.77 -5.46 -7.14
C GLU A 249 16.95 -5.60 -8.66
N GLY A 250 17.85 -4.81 -9.25
CA GLY A 250 18.17 -4.86 -10.68
C GLY A 250 18.20 -3.50 -11.34
N ARG A 251 17.03 -2.90 -11.61
CA ARG A 251 16.92 -1.56 -12.24
C ARG A 251 16.98 -0.41 -11.24
N VAL A 252 16.85 -0.70 -9.95
CA VAL A 252 16.89 0.25 -8.85
C VAL A 252 17.94 -0.18 -7.82
N ASP A 253 18.56 0.81 -7.17
CA ASP A 253 19.51 0.59 -6.09
C ASP A 253 18.79 0.64 -4.73
N VAL A 254 18.88 -0.46 -3.98
CA VAL A 254 18.27 -0.58 -2.65
C VAL A 254 18.96 0.28 -1.60
N ASP A 255 20.23 0.64 -1.80
CA ASP A 255 20.94 1.57 -0.92
C ASP A 255 20.44 3.00 -1.11
N ASP A 256 20.16 3.43 -2.35
CA ASP A 256 19.54 4.72 -2.63
C ASP A 256 18.14 4.83 -1.99
N ILE A 257 17.35 3.77 -2.05
CA ILE A 257 16.04 3.69 -1.39
C ILE A 257 16.20 3.80 0.12
N THR A 258 17.12 3.05 0.69
CA THR A 258 17.40 3.03 2.14
C THR A 258 17.85 4.40 2.63
N ASN A 259 18.78 5.05 1.92
CA ASN A 259 19.28 6.37 2.26
C ASN A 259 18.21 7.46 2.09
N THR A 260 17.38 7.35 1.05
CA THR A 260 16.23 8.25 0.85
C THR A 260 15.22 8.13 1.99
N LEU A 261 14.89 6.91 2.41
CA LEU A 261 13.98 6.69 3.54
C LEU A 261 14.53 7.23 4.86
N LYS A 262 15.85 7.15 5.09
CA LYS A 262 16.48 7.75 6.28
C LYS A 262 16.28 9.28 6.35
N LEU A 263 16.28 9.95 5.20
CA LEU A 263 16.05 11.39 5.11
C LEU A 263 14.58 11.78 5.30
N LEU A 264 13.65 10.95 4.81
CA LEU A 264 12.23 11.29 4.75
C LEU A 264 11.42 10.82 5.96
N GLN A 265 11.84 9.75 6.62
CA GLN A 265 11.14 9.22 7.79
C GLN A 265 11.55 9.95 9.08
N THR A 266 10.65 9.92 10.06
CA THR A 266 10.95 10.41 11.41
C THR A 266 12.12 9.66 12.05
N THR A 267 12.98 10.37 12.78
CA THR A 267 14.03 9.78 13.62
C THR A 267 13.48 9.13 14.90
N SER A 268 12.21 9.42 15.24
CA SER A 268 11.45 8.79 16.33
C SER A 268 10.23 8.06 15.75
N PRO A 269 10.42 6.88 15.12
CA PRO A 269 9.32 6.14 14.52
C PRO A 269 8.37 5.58 15.58
N SER A 270 7.10 5.46 15.23
CA SER A 270 6.13 4.80 16.11
C SER A 270 6.29 3.29 16.04
N TYR A 271 6.79 2.69 17.12
CA TYR A 271 6.89 1.23 17.26
C TYR A 271 5.52 0.55 17.23
N ILE A 272 4.47 1.21 17.69
CA ILE A 272 3.09 0.72 17.59
C ILE A 272 2.69 0.54 16.13
N LEU A 273 2.98 1.52 15.27
CA LEU A 273 2.67 1.41 13.84
C LEU A 273 3.48 0.28 13.19
N MET A 274 4.78 0.15 13.52
CA MET A 274 5.60 -0.93 13.00
C MET A 274 5.16 -2.32 13.49
N ALA A 275 4.75 -2.46 14.76
CA ALA A 275 4.15 -3.68 15.26
C ALA A 275 2.88 -4.05 14.50
N SER A 276 2.03 -3.06 14.16
CA SER A 276 0.85 -3.31 13.34
C SER A 276 1.20 -3.80 11.92
N LEU A 277 2.33 -3.34 11.36
CA LEU A 277 2.83 -3.82 10.06
C LEU A 277 3.31 -5.28 10.15
N ASP A 278 4.07 -5.60 11.19
CA ASP A 278 4.58 -6.96 11.44
C ASP A 278 3.43 -7.96 11.61
N LEU A 279 2.44 -7.61 12.44
CA LEU A 279 1.23 -8.41 12.65
C LEU A 279 0.35 -8.51 11.40
N ALA A 280 0.15 -7.41 10.67
CA ALA A 280 -0.64 -7.42 9.43
C ALA A 280 -0.01 -8.34 8.37
N ARG A 281 1.32 -8.31 8.26
CA ARG A 281 2.07 -9.21 7.38
C ARG A 281 1.90 -10.67 7.79
N MET A 282 2.03 -10.98 9.08
CA MET A 282 1.78 -12.34 9.59
C MET A 282 0.37 -12.81 9.23
N GLN A 283 -0.64 -12.02 9.54
CA GLN A 283 -2.05 -12.36 9.27
C GLN A 283 -2.30 -12.61 7.79
N MET A 284 -1.76 -11.78 6.89
CA MET A 284 -1.96 -11.97 5.45
C MET A 284 -1.21 -13.21 4.94
N ALA A 285 -0.02 -13.48 5.43
CA ALA A 285 0.76 -14.64 5.03
C ALA A 285 0.15 -15.97 5.50
N THR A 286 -0.44 -16.01 6.70
CA THR A 286 -0.92 -17.26 7.32
C THR A 286 -2.43 -17.47 7.17
N GLU A 287 -3.21 -16.38 7.22
CA GLU A 287 -4.67 -16.41 7.21
C GLU A 287 -5.29 -15.69 6.00
N GLY A 288 -4.48 -14.95 5.22
CA GLY A 288 -4.96 -14.06 4.17
C GLY A 288 -5.86 -14.74 3.15
N LYS A 289 -5.50 -15.94 2.69
CA LYS A 289 -6.35 -16.69 1.74
C LYS A 289 -7.75 -16.93 2.28
N LYS A 290 -7.87 -17.40 3.53
CA LYS A 290 -9.16 -17.69 4.19
C LYS A 290 -9.98 -16.42 4.40
N LEU A 291 -9.33 -15.35 4.86
CA LEU A 291 -9.97 -14.05 5.07
C LEU A 291 -10.49 -13.49 3.74
N LEU A 292 -9.67 -13.55 2.69
CA LEU A 292 -10.02 -13.04 1.37
C LEU A 292 -11.07 -13.89 0.66
N ASP A 293 -11.06 -15.22 0.79
CA ASP A 293 -12.14 -16.08 0.28
C ASP A 293 -13.50 -15.65 0.85
N LYS A 294 -13.54 -15.37 2.16
CA LYS A 294 -14.75 -14.85 2.82
C LYS A 294 -15.13 -13.47 2.30
N THR A 295 -14.17 -12.55 2.21
CA THR A 295 -14.41 -11.17 1.73
C THR A 295 -14.93 -11.15 0.29
N ILE A 296 -14.30 -11.91 -0.61
CA ILE A 296 -14.71 -12.03 -2.02
C ILE A 296 -16.13 -12.58 -2.11
N LYS A 297 -16.44 -13.65 -1.36
CA LYS A 297 -17.79 -14.22 -1.34
C LYS A 297 -18.83 -13.19 -0.89
N LEU A 298 -18.55 -12.47 0.21
CA LEU A 298 -19.45 -11.43 0.70
C LEU A 298 -19.63 -10.28 -0.29
N ALA A 299 -18.56 -9.85 -0.96
CA ALA A 299 -18.60 -8.78 -1.94
C ALA A 299 -19.45 -9.19 -3.17
N GLU A 300 -19.28 -10.41 -3.69
CA GLU A 300 -20.08 -10.89 -4.83
C GLU A 300 -21.54 -11.17 -4.47
N ASP A 301 -21.80 -11.71 -3.27
CA ASP A 301 -23.16 -11.88 -2.76
C ASP A 301 -23.85 -10.50 -2.62
N ALA A 302 -23.14 -9.50 -2.08
CA ALA A 302 -23.63 -8.14 -1.96
C ALA A 302 -23.88 -7.52 -3.34
N ARG A 303 -22.95 -7.67 -4.29
CA ARG A 303 -23.09 -7.17 -5.67
C ARG A 303 -24.32 -7.71 -6.35
N THR A 304 -24.56 -9.02 -6.23
CA THR A 304 -25.73 -9.69 -6.81
C THR A 304 -27.03 -9.12 -6.22
N LYS A 305 -27.08 -8.94 -4.90
CA LYS A 305 -28.25 -8.37 -4.22
C LYS A 305 -28.47 -6.89 -4.58
N ILE A 306 -27.41 -6.10 -4.66
CA ILE A 306 -27.48 -4.68 -5.04
C ILE A 306 -28.03 -4.53 -6.46
N ARG A 307 -27.54 -5.35 -7.42
CA ARG A 307 -28.01 -5.34 -8.81
C ARG A 307 -29.49 -5.74 -8.94
N ALA A 308 -30.04 -6.46 -7.97
CA ALA A 308 -31.46 -6.83 -7.97
C ALA A 308 -32.38 -5.69 -7.48
N ILE A 309 -31.83 -4.61 -6.90
CA ILE A 309 -32.61 -3.48 -6.40
C ILE A 309 -32.87 -2.50 -7.55
N PRO A 310 -34.14 -2.20 -7.90
CA PRO A 310 -34.47 -1.25 -8.95
C PRO A 310 -33.82 0.12 -8.74
N GLY A 311 -33.20 0.66 -9.79
CA GLY A 311 -32.53 1.96 -9.76
C GLY A 311 -31.09 1.94 -9.24
N LEU A 312 -30.59 0.80 -8.75
CA LEU A 312 -29.19 0.60 -8.39
C LEU A 312 -28.47 -0.25 -9.44
N ALA A 313 -27.18 0.03 -9.63
CA ALA A 313 -26.27 -0.89 -10.31
C ALA A 313 -24.96 -0.98 -9.53
N CYS A 314 -24.25 -2.09 -9.70
CA CYS A 314 -22.93 -2.27 -9.10
C CYS A 314 -21.95 -2.77 -10.16
N PHE A 315 -20.81 -2.09 -10.27
CA PHE A 315 -19.77 -2.40 -11.25
C PHE A 315 -19.18 -3.80 -10.99
N ALA A 316 -18.90 -4.54 -12.06
CA ALA A 316 -18.24 -5.84 -11.99
C ALA A 316 -17.14 -5.98 -13.05
N THR A 317 -16.43 -7.10 -12.97
CA THR A 317 -15.27 -7.41 -13.80
C THR A 317 -15.60 -7.40 -15.30
N GLU A 318 -16.80 -7.84 -15.71
CA GLU A 318 -17.19 -7.80 -17.13
C GLU A 318 -17.27 -6.38 -17.68
N GLN A 319 -17.83 -5.43 -16.92
CA GLN A 319 -17.89 -4.03 -17.34
C GLN A 319 -16.50 -3.39 -17.31
N ALA A 320 -15.65 -3.72 -16.32
CA ALA A 320 -14.28 -3.24 -16.27
C ALA A 320 -13.49 -3.65 -17.53
N ARG A 321 -13.60 -4.92 -17.94
CA ARG A 321 -12.94 -5.43 -19.15
C ARG A 321 -13.49 -4.81 -20.43
N ALA A 322 -14.81 -4.65 -20.53
CA ALA A 322 -15.43 -3.96 -21.66
C ALA A 322 -14.94 -2.51 -21.79
N ALA A 323 -14.63 -1.87 -20.66
CA ALA A 323 -14.07 -0.52 -20.61
C ALA A 323 -12.53 -0.45 -20.77
N GLY A 324 -11.89 -1.56 -21.17
CA GLY A 324 -10.45 -1.62 -21.47
C GLY A 324 -9.56 -1.83 -20.25
N MET A 325 -10.10 -2.16 -19.08
CA MET A 325 -9.31 -2.50 -17.89
C MET A 325 -8.88 -3.97 -17.94
N ALA A 326 -7.69 -4.28 -17.43
CA ALA A 326 -7.20 -5.65 -17.42
C ALA A 326 -8.00 -6.52 -16.44
N ASP A 327 -8.30 -5.96 -15.26
CA ASP A 327 -9.06 -6.65 -14.22
C ASP A 327 -9.70 -5.68 -13.23
N MET A 328 -10.43 -6.22 -12.26
CA MET A 328 -11.03 -5.46 -11.17
C MET A 328 -10.84 -6.17 -9.83
N ASP A 329 -10.45 -5.42 -8.79
CA ASP A 329 -10.55 -5.85 -7.41
C ASP A 329 -12.03 -5.99 -7.01
N VAL A 330 -12.51 -7.23 -7.04
CA VAL A 330 -13.88 -7.60 -6.70
C VAL A 330 -14.27 -7.25 -5.26
N THR A 331 -13.30 -7.02 -4.35
CA THR A 331 -13.63 -6.61 -2.99
C THR A 331 -14.11 -5.16 -2.92
N LYS A 332 -13.96 -4.38 -4.00
CA LYS A 332 -14.51 -3.03 -4.15
C LYS A 332 -15.92 -3.06 -4.72
N LEU A 333 -16.87 -2.49 -3.98
CA LEU A 333 -18.24 -2.29 -4.43
C LEU A 333 -18.41 -0.86 -4.95
N THR A 334 -18.33 -0.68 -6.26
CA THR A 334 -18.65 0.60 -6.92
C THR A 334 -20.12 0.59 -7.30
N ILE A 335 -20.94 1.35 -6.57
CA ILE A 335 -22.40 1.38 -6.72
C ILE A 335 -22.82 2.67 -7.41
N THR A 336 -23.62 2.56 -8.47
CA THR A 336 -24.30 3.70 -9.10
C THR A 336 -25.73 3.79 -8.58
N VAL A 337 -26.12 5.02 -8.24
CA VAL A 337 -27.44 5.38 -7.69
C VAL A 337 -28.23 6.27 -8.65
N SER A 338 -27.71 6.46 -9.87
CA SER A 338 -28.30 7.33 -10.88
C SER A 338 -29.76 6.98 -11.22
N GLY A 339 -30.10 5.69 -11.21
CA GLY A 339 -31.47 5.21 -11.45
C GLY A 339 -32.47 5.56 -10.33
N LEU A 340 -32.00 6.05 -9.18
CA LEU A 340 -32.84 6.57 -8.10
C LEU A 340 -33.14 8.08 -8.25
N GLY A 341 -32.53 8.77 -9.21
CA GLY A 341 -32.62 10.22 -9.33
C GLY A 341 -31.88 10.98 -8.22
N LEU A 342 -31.02 10.31 -7.45
CA LEU A 342 -30.20 10.89 -6.40
C LEU A 342 -28.72 10.95 -6.82
N SER A 343 -28.00 11.93 -6.30
CA SER A 343 -26.54 11.96 -6.39
C SER A 343 -25.90 11.03 -5.35
N GLY A 344 -24.68 10.57 -5.62
CA GLY A 344 -23.90 9.80 -4.63
C GLY A 344 -23.66 10.56 -3.32
N TYR A 345 -23.56 11.89 -3.38
CA TYR A 345 -23.44 12.75 -2.18
C TYR A 345 -24.71 12.71 -1.32
N GLN A 346 -25.88 12.81 -1.94
CA GLN A 346 -27.16 12.71 -1.21
C GLN A 346 -27.33 11.34 -0.59
N VAL A 347 -27.05 10.26 -1.33
CA VAL A 347 -27.14 8.90 -0.78
C VAL A 347 -26.16 8.70 0.37
N SER A 348 -24.92 9.18 0.26
CA SER A 348 -23.94 9.13 1.36
C SER A 348 -24.43 9.90 2.59
N GLN A 349 -25.07 11.06 2.41
CA GLN A 349 -25.62 11.84 3.51
C GLN A 349 -26.78 11.11 4.19
N ILE A 350 -27.70 10.53 3.42
CA ILE A 350 -28.83 9.74 3.94
C ILE A 350 -28.29 8.57 4.77
N LEU A 351 -27.34 7.81 4.24
CA LEU A 351 -26.74 6.66 4.96
C LEU A 351 -26.13 7.09 6.29
N ASN A 352 -25.39 8.20 6.33
CA ASN A 352 -24.74 8.68 7.55
C ASN A 352 -25.71 9.35 8.56
N THR A 353 -26.88 9.82 8.12
CA THR A 353 -27.79 10.58 8.99
C THR A 353 -28.93 9.71 9.51
N ASP A 354 -29.43 8.81 8.67
CA ASP A 354 -30.68 8.08 8.92
C ASP A 354 -30.44 6.62 9.33
N TYR A 355 -29.21 6.10 9.18
CA TYR A 355 -28.89 4.68 9.35
C TYR A 355 -27.61 4.38 10.17
N ASP A 356 -27.03 5.39 10.85
CA ASP A 356 -25.84 5.27 11.72
C ASP A 356 -26.15 4.93 13.19
#